data_AF-A0A151BL90-F1
#
_entry.id   AF-A0A151BL90-F1
#
_cell.length_a   1.000
_cell.length_b   1.000
_cell.length_c   1.000
_cell.angle_alpha   90.00
_cell.angle_beta   90.00
_cell.angle_gamma   90.00
#
_symmetry.space_group_name_H-M   'P 1'
#
loop_
_entity.id
_entity.type
_entity.pdbx_description
1 polymer ?
#
loop_
_entity_poly.entity_id
_entity_poly.type
_entity_poly.pdbx_seq_one_letter_code
_entity_poly.pdbx_strand_id
1 'polypeptide(L)'
;MEKQEAPRRLRGRRKAYYTMKMRRAVHLLLFKRHSKPGAKGWELRRSLGPDYMKVLKVLDDYLEKLDLKVNVVFEEGTGKEAPENPTPEQLNRARFYITLRGTLTPSETKLLGWRIDDIAALAITISYIISKDGKAPRKEVEDLLKVKLPGWRTETNLNRFIRYGYIGEDENGQLYLDWRTRAEVDTRKLIDLLLRTEVEEGSLNRYGRSVGSMKADDKGGRTG
;
A
#
# COMPACT_ATOMS: atom_id res chain seq x y z
N MET A 1 -39.31 -12.14 -37.12
CA MET A 1 -38.37 -11.74 -36.05
C MET A 1 -37.82 -13.00 -35.41
N GLU A 2 -36.72 -13.51 -35.95
CA GLU A 2 -36.09 -14.74 -35.48
C GLU A 2 -35.02 -14.38 -34.44
N LYS A 3 -35.30 -14.62 -33.16
CA LYS A 3 -34.32 -14.46 -32.09
C LYS A 3 -33.27 -15.56 -32.25
N GLN A 4 -32.06 -15.19 -32.70
CA GLN A 4 -30.90 -16.06 -32.73
C GLN A 4 -30.55 -16.55 -31.31
N GLU A 5 -31.03 -17.74 -30.95
CA GLU A 5 -30.66 -18.43 -29.71
C GLU A 5 -29.29 -19.10 -29.93
N ALA A 6 -28.20 -18.37 -29.70
CA ALA A 6 -26.85 -18.95 -29.73
C ALA A 6 -26.79 -20.21 -28.83
N PRO A 7 -26.26 -21.36 -29.31
CA PRO A 7 -26.58 -22.65 -28.71
C PRO A 7 -25.99 -22.77 -27.30
N ARG A 8 -26.84 -23.10 -26.32
CA ARG A 8 -26.52 -23.22 -24.88
C ARG A 8 -25.24 -24.02 -24.59
N ARG A 9 -24.89 -25.00 -25.43
CA ARG A 9 -23.67 -25.82 -25.32
C ARG A 9 -22.36 -25.03 -25.51
N LEU A 10 -22.33 -24.03 -26.41
CA LEU A 10 -21.17 -23.15 -26.60
C LEU A 10 -20.96 -22.20 -25.40
N ARG A 11 -22.06 -21.72 -24.80
CA ARG A 11 -22.01 -20.90 -23.57
C ARG A 11 -21.42 -21.68 -22.39
N GLY A 12 -21.82 -22.95 -22.20
CA GLY A 12 -21.28 -23.81 -21.15
C GLY A 12 -19.76 -24.04 -21.26
N ARG A 13 -19.27 -24.33 -22.47
CA ARG A 13 -17.82 -24.51 -22.73
C ARG A 13 -17.01 -23.24 -22.49
N ARG A 14 -17.52 -22.07 -22.92
CA ARG A 14 -16.88 -20.77 -22.63
C ARG A 14 -16.83 -20.49 -21.12
N LYS A 15 -17.92 -20.72 -20.40
CA LYS A 15 -17.98 -20.52 -18.94
C LYS A 15 -16.96 -21.41 -18.20
N ALA A 16 -16.85 -22.68 -18.57
CA ALA A 16 -15.86 -23.60 -18.01
C ALA A 16 -14.41 -23.14 -18.30
N TYR A 17 -14.15 -22.70 -19.53
CA TYR A 17 -12.85 -22.15 -19.92
C TYR A 17 -12.44 -20.93 -19.07
N TYR A 18 -13.32 -19.93 -18.93
CA TYR A 18 -13.05 -18.75 -18.11
C TYR A 18 -12.86 -19.12 -16.63
N THR A 19 -13.65 -20.06 -16.10
CA THR A 19 -13.51 -20.53 -14.71
C THR A 19 -12.13 -21.15 -14.46
N MET A 20 -11.66 -22.01 -15.36
CA MET A 20 -10.33 -22.61 -15.27
C MET A 20 -9.23 -21.55 -15.29
N LYS A 21 -9.36 -20.55 -16.17
CA LYS A 21 -8.40 -19.45 -16.30
C LYS A 21 -8.41 -18.52 -15.09
N MET A 22 -9.57 -18.23 -14.51
CA MET A 22 -9.69 -17.46 -13.26
C MET A 22 -9.01 -18.18 -12.10
N ARG A 23 -9.25 -19.49 -11.90
CA ARG A 23 -8.56 -20.26 -10.85
C ARG A 23 -7.04 -20.17 -10.99
N ARG A 24 -6.54 -20.29 -12.23
CA ARG A 24 -5.11 -20.16 -12.51
C ARG A 24 -4.59 -18.74 -12.26
N ALA A 25 -5.36 -17.71 -12.62
CA ALA A 25 -5.02 -16.33 -12.31
C ALA A 25 -4.92 -16.10 -10.79
N VAL A 26 -5.88 -16.58 -9.99
CA VAL A 26 -5.85 -16.51 -8.53
C VAL A 26 -4.55 -17.10 -7.97
N HIS A 27 -4.15 -18.29 -8.43
CA HIS A 27 -2.92 -18.92 -7.98
C HIS A 27 -1.67 -18.07 -8.30
N LEU A 28 -1.62 -17.51 -9.50
CA LEU A 28 -0.48 -16.68 -9.95
C LEU A 28 -0.44 -15.30 -9.27
N LEU A 29 -1.60 -14.76 -8.88
CA LEU A 29 -1.71 -13.42 -8.32
C LEU A 29 -1.60 -13.39 -6.79
N LEU A 30 -2.08 -14.42 -6.09
CA LEU A 30 -2.02 -14.50 -4.62
C LEU A 30 -0.68 -15.06 -4.12
N PHE A 31 -0.19 -16.13 -4.74
CA PHE A 31 1.00 -16.81 -4.24
C PHE A 31 2.28 -16.19 -4.79
N LYS A 32 3.32 -16.19 -3.97
CA LYS A 32 4.61 -15.59 -4.31
C LYS A 32 5.43 -16.54 -5.18
N ARG A 33 6.05 -16.00 -6.22
CA ARG A 33 7.23 -16.60 -6.85
C ARG A 33 8.45 -15.81 -6.37
N HIS A 34 9.24 -16.39 -5.48
CA HIS A 34 10.32 -15.73 -4.74
C HIS A 34 9.83 -14.63 -3.77
N SER A 35 10.43 -13.43 -3.78
CA SER A 35 10.18 -12.37 -2.80
C SER A 35 8.95 -11.51 -3.08
N LYS A 36 8.54 -11.37 -4.35
CA LYS A 36 7.46 -10.46 -4.78
C LYS A 36 6.18 -11.24 -5.14
N PRO A 37 5.02 -10.94 -4.53
CA PRO A 37 3.75 -11.55 -4.91
C PRO A 37 3.33 -11.16 -6.33
N GLY A 38 2.42 -11.94 -6.90
CA GLY A 38 1.87 -11.70 -8.22
C GLY A 38 2.72 -12.19 -9.38
N ALA A 39 2.30 -11.81 -10.59
CA ALA A 39 2.90 -12.24 -11.85
C ALA A 39 3.06 -11.08 -12.83
N LYS A 40 4.04 -11.19 -13.72
CA LYS A 40 4.23 -10.24 -14.82
C LYS A 40 3.17 -10.43 -15.90
N GLY A 41 2.83 -9.37 -16.63
CA GLY A 41 1.87 -9.46 -17.74
C GLY A 41 2.26 -10.47 -18.81
N TRP A 42 3.55 -10.60 -19.13
CA TRP A 42 4.02 -11.62 -20.07
C TRP A 42 3.86 -13.06 -19.54
N GLU A 43 4.01 -13.28 -18.23
CA GLU A 43 3.76 -14.57 -17.58
C GLU A 43 2.27 -14.91 -17.61
N LEU A 44 1.41 -13.92 -17.33
CA LEU A 44 -0.04 -14.06 -17.42
C LEU A 44 -0.50 -14.33 -18.86
N ARG A 45 0.04 -13.61 -19.85
CA ARG A 45 -0.28 -13.85 -21.26
C ARG A 45 0.11 -15.26 -21.69
N ARG A 46 1.27 -15.76 -21.25
CA ARG A 46 1.72 -17.14 -21.52
C ARG A 46 0.82 -18.20 -20.87
N SER A 47 0.35 -17.95 -19.64
CA SER A 47 -0.42 -18.95 -18.87
C SER A 47 -1.93 -18.90 -19.15
N LEU A 48 -2.48 -17.70 -19.27
CA LEU A 48 -3.91 -17.44 -19.42
C LEU A 48 -4.30 -17.27 -20.89
N GLY A 49 -3.39 -16.81 -21.75
CA GLY A 49 -3.62 -16.58 -23.18
C GLY A 49 -3.68 -15.08 -23.53
N PRO A 50 -3.92 -14.73 -24.81
CA PRO A 50 -3.94 -13.34 -25.28
C PRO A 50 -5.03 -12.50 -24.61
N ASP A 51 -6.15 -13.11 -24.23
CA ASP A 51 -7.28 -12.44 -23.57
C ASP A 51 -7.13 -12.35 -22.03
N TYR A 52 -5.92 -12.48 -21.47
CA TYR A 52 -5.72 -12.50 -20.02
C TYR A 52 -6.32 -11.27 -19.32
N MET A 53 -6.28 -10.09 -19.93
CA MET A 53 -6.89 -8.87 -19.38
C MET A 53 -8.41 -9.01 -19.15
N LYS A 54 -9.12 -9.70 -20.05
CA LYS A 54 -10.55 -10.00 -19.86
C LYS A 54 -10.75 -10.96 -18.69
N VAL A 55 -9.87 -11.96 -18.54
CA VAL A 55 -9.91 -12.89 -17.40
C VAL A 55 -9.67 -12.13 -16.09
N LEU A 56 -8.72 -11.20 -16.06
CA LEU A 56 -8.44 -10.37 -14.87
C LEU A 56 -9.62 -9.46 -14.52
N LYS A 57 -10.28 -8.85 -15.51
CA LYS A 57 -11.46 -8.02 -15.28
C LYS A 57 -12.59 -8.83 -14.63
N VAL A 58 -12.90 -10.00 -15.20
CA VAL A 58 -13.93 -10.88 -14.62
C VAL A 58 -13.51 -11.32 -13.22
N LEU A 59 -12.23 -11.64 -13.00
CA LEU A 59 -11.73 -11.98 -11.67
C LEU A 59 -11.91 -10.83 -10.66
N ASP A 60 -11.65 -9.59 -11.06
CA ASP A 60 -11.84 -8.42 -10.18
C ASP A 60 -13.29 -8.29 -9.71
N ASP A 61 -14.27 -8.50 -10.60
CA ASP A 61 -15.71 -8.49 -10.25
C ASP A 61 -16.07 -9.56 -9.19
N TYR A 62 -15.38 -10.72 -9.21
CA TYR A 62 -15.56 -11.75 -8.17
C TYR A 62 -14.85 -11.37 -6.86
N LEU A 63 -13.68 -10.76 -6.94
CA LEU A 63 -12.87 -10.35 -5.80
C LEU A 63 -13.50 -9.19 -5.03
N GLU A 64 -14.26 -8.32 -5.71
CA GLU A 64 -14.97 -7.20 -5.09
C GLU A 64 -15.87 -7.65 -3.92
N LYS A 65 -16.56 -8.78 -4.07
CA LYS A 65 -17.42 -9.36 -3.01
C LYS A 65 -16.66 -9.85 -1.79
N LEU A 66 -15.33 -10.00 -1.92
CA LEU A 66 -14.42 -10.45 -0.86
C LEU A 66 -13.56 -9.30 -0.34
N ASP A 67 -13.89 -8.05 -0.69
CA ASP A 67 -13.08 -6.86 -0.39
C ASP A 67 -11.65 -6.91 -0.96
N LEU A 68 -11.50 -7.53 -2.14
CA LEU A 68 -10.24 -7.67 -2.85
C LEU A 68 -10.30 -6.97 -4.22
N LYS A 69 -9.13 -6.67 -4.77
CA LYS A 69 -8.97 -6.13 -6.13
C LYS A 69 -7.69 -6.61 -6.80
N VAL A 70 -7.71 -6.69 -8.13
CA VAL A 70 -6.51 -6.86 -8.94
C VAL A 70 -5.85 -5.50 -9.12
N ASN A 71 -4.61 -5.39 -8.65
CA ASN A 71 -3.81 -4.18 -8.78
C ASN A 71 -2.70 -4.36 -9.83
N VAL A 72 -2.32 -3.27 -10.48
CA VAL A 72 -1.31 -3.24 -11.55
C VAL A 72 -0.21 -2.27 -11.18
N VAL A 73 1.03 -2.76 -11.21
CA VAL A 73 2.21 -1.97 -10.88
C VAL A 73 3.15 -1.95 -12.07
N PHE A 74 3.39 -0.76 -12.60
CA PHE A 74 4.34 -0.54 -13.67
C PHE A 74 5.75 -0.40 -13.06
N GLU A 75 6.76 -1.00 -13.71
CA GLU A 75 8.15 -0.87 -13.27
C GLU A 75 8.67 0.57 -13.45
N GLU A 76 9.71 0.91 -12.69
CA GLU A 76 10.33 2.24 -12.70
C GLU A 76 10.77 2.67 -14.12
N GLY A 77 10.38 3.88 -14.50
CA GLY A 77 10.66 4.49 -15.80
C GLY A 77 9.45 5.19 -16.42
N THR A 78 8.23 4.81 -16.03
CA THR A 78 7.01 5.59 -16.22
C THR A 78 6.69 6.30 -14.92
N GLY A 79 6.36 7.58 -14.93
CA GLY A 79 6.17 8.42 -13.74
C GLY A 79 5.19 7.85 -12.69
N LYS A 80 5.03 8.59 -11.59
CA LYS A 80 4.25 8.22 -10.38
C LYS A 80 2.80 7.76 -10.61
N GLU A 81 2.28 7.83 -11.83
CA GLU A 81 0.90 7.54 -12.18
C GLU A 81 0.82 6.43 -13.23
N ALA A 82 -0.12 5.51 -13.05
CA ALA A 82 -0.42 4.50 -14.05
C ALA A 82 -0.77 5.21 -15.38
N PRO A 83 -0.21 4.78 -16.52
CA PRO A 83 -0.58 5.38 -17.80
C PRO A 83 -2.09 5.22 -18.02
N GLU A 84 -2.79 6.27 -18.45
CA GLU A 84 -4.24 6.21 -18.73
C GLU A 84 -4.58 5.12 -19.77
N ASN A 85 -3.69 4.94 -20.75
CA ASN A 85 -3.79 3.89 -21.76
C ASN A 85 -2.44 3.16 -21.90
N PRO A 86 -2.19 2.13 -21.07
CA PRO A 86 -0.91 1.44 -21.08
C PRO A 86 -0.74 0.65 -22.37
N THR A 87 0.43 0.77 -23.02
CA THR A 87 0.75 0.02 -24.22
C THR A 87 0.84 -1.49 -23.92
N PRO A 88 0.68 -2.36 -24.93
CA PRO A 88 0.85 -3.80 -24.74
C PRO A 88 2.21 -4.18 -24.14
N GLU A 89 3.26 -3.44 -24.46
CA GLU A 89 4.60 -3.63 -23.88
C GLU A 89 4.66 -3.22 -22.41
N GLN A 90 4.06 -2.09 -22.05
CA GLN A 90 3.96 -1.65 -20.66
C GLN A 90 3.17 -2.66 -19.83
N LEU A 91 2.05 -3.17 -20.34
CA LEU A 91 1.26 -4.22 -19.68
C LEU A 91 2.06 -5.52 -19.54
N ASN A 92 2.84 -5.91 -20.55
CA ASN A 92 3.68 -7.11 -20.46
C ASN A 92 4.71 -6.98 -19.32
N ARG A 93 5.32 -5.80 -19.14
CA ARG A 93 6.29 -5.53 -18.07
C ARG A 93 5.65 -5.26 -16.72
N ALA A 94 4.38 -4.83 -16.68
CA ALA A 94 3.67 -4.58 -15.44
C ALA A 94 3.53 -5.85 -14.60
N ARG A 95 3.53 -5.68 -13.28
CA ARG A 95 3.25 -6.73 -12.29
C ARG A 95 1.80 -6.60 -11.84
N PHE A 96 1.07 -7.70 -11.93
CA PHE A 96 -0.29 -7.82 -11.47
C PHE A 96 -0.30 -8.64 -10.19
N TYR A 97 -1.07 -8.22 -9.20
CA TYR A 97 -1.24 -8.93 -7.94
C TYR A 97 -2.54 -8.53 -7.26
N ILE A 98 -2.96 -9.27 -6.23
CA ILE A 98 -4.22 -8.99 -5.52
C ILE A 98 -3.92 -8.19 -4.25
N THR A 99 -4.69 -7.13 -4.02
CA THR A 99 -4.68 -6.33 -2.79
C THR A 99 -6.07 -6.21 -2.20
N LEU A 100 -6.14 -5.68 -0.97
CA LEU A 100 -7.40 -5.29 -0.36
C LEU A 100 -8.00 -4.09 -1.09
N ARG A 101 -9.33 -4.08 -1.18
CA ARG A 101 -10.12 -2.96 -1.70
C ARG A 101 -10.42 -1.97 -0.59
N GLY A 102 -10.81 -2.46 0.58
CA GLY A 102 -11.09 -1.69 1.79
C GLY A 102 -9.90 -1.65 2.76
N THR A 103 -10.24 -1.47 4.04
CA THR A 103 -9.29 -1.33 5.14
C THR A 103 -9.45 -2.45 6.15
N LEU A 104 -8.36 -2.86 6.77
CA LEU A 104 -8.39 -3.82 7.87
C LEU A 104 -8.67 -3.13 9.19
N THR A 105 -9.39 -3.82 10.06
CA THR A 105 -9.44 -3.47 11.48
C THR A 105 -8.08 -3.71 12.14
N PRO A 106 -7.80 -3.07 13.30
CA PRO A 106 -6.59 -3.35 14.06
C PRO A 106 -6.45 -4.83 14.45
N SER A 107 -7.56 -5.50 14.75
CA SER A 107 -7.60 -6.92 15.10
C SER A 107 -7.18 -7.82 13.92
N GLU A 108 -7.72 -7.56 12.73
CA GLU A 108 -7.34 -8.30 11.51
C GLU A 108 -5.88 -8.05 11.12
N THR A 109 -5.43 -6.80 11.21
CA THR A 109 -4.04 -6.40 10.94
C THR A 109 -3.07 -7.20 11.80
N LYS A 110 -3.39 -7.39 13.08
CA LYS A 110 -2.63 -8.22 14.01
C LYS A 110 -2.58 -9.69 13.58
N LEU A 111 -3.70 -10.25 13.13
CA LEU A 111 -3.77 -11.64 12.63
C LEU A 111 -2.98 -11.84 11.34
N LEU A 112 -2.82 -10.79 10.53
CA LEU A 112 -1.95 -10.79 9.35
C LEU A 112 -0.46 -10.57 9.67
N GLY A 113 -0.10 -10.63 10.97
CA GLY A 113 1.28 -10.55 11.44
C GLY A 113 1.84 -9.14 11.51
N TRP A 114 0.99 -8.10 11.45
CA TRP A 114 1.40 -6.71 11.60
C TRP A 114 1.03 -6.19 12.98
N ARG A 115 1.98 -5.62 13.71
CA ARG A 115 1.66 -4.88 14.95
C ARG A 115 1.39 -3.42 14.61
N ILE A 116 0.59 -2.75 15.44
CA ILE A 116 0.29 -1.32 15.29
C ILE A 116 1.59 -0.51 15.22
N ASP A 117 2.56 -0.79 16.10
CA ASP A 117 3.84 -0.09 16.08
C ASP A 117 4.65 -0.35 14.79
N ASP A 118 4.47 -1.50 14.13
CA ASP A 118 5.17 -1.80 12.87
C ASP A 118 4.54 -1.01 11.71
N ILE A 119 3.22 -0.86 11.70
CA ILE A 119 2.51 -0.01 10.74
C ILE A 119 2.83 1.46 10.97
N ALA A 120 2.91 1.90 12.23
CA ALA A 120 3.33 3.25 12.59
C ALA A 120 4.78 3.52 12.13
N ALA A 121 5.70 2.58 12.37
CA ALA A 121 7.07 2.68 11.88
C ALA A 121 7.13 2.80 10.35
N LEU A 122 6.35 2.00 9.63
CA LEU A 122 6.26 2.07 8.17
C LEU A 122 5.72 3.44 7.70
N ALA A 123 4.67 3.93 8.34
CA ALA A 123 4.10 5.24 8.03
C ALA A 123 5.12 6.38 8.23
N ILE A 124 5.87 6.35 9.33
CA ILE A 124 6.95 7.32 9.61
C ILE A 124 8.04 7.21 8.54
N THR A 125 8.50 6.01 8.21
CA THR A 125 9.53 5.79 7.19
C THR A 125 9.10 6.33 5.82
N ILE A 126 7.87 6.02 5.37
CA ILE A 126 7.34 6.50 4.10
C ILE A 126 7.29 8.03 4.08
N SER A 127 6.78 8.63 5.16
CA SER A 127 6.60 10.09 5.26
C SER A 127 7.95 10.81 5.30
N TYR A 128 8.94 10.25 6.00
CA TYR A 128 10.30 10.81 6.03
C TYR A 128 10.95 10.79 4.65
N ILE A 129 10.85 9.67 3.93
CA ILE A 129 11.38 9.56 2.56
C ILE A 129 10.70 10.58 1.64
N ILE A 130 9.37 10.77 1.76
CA ILE A 130 8.64 11.79 1.00
C ILE A 130 9.14 13.21 1.33
N SER A 131 9.43 13.49 2.60
CA SER A 131 9.95 14.80 3.05
C SER A 131 11.36 15.12 2.54
N LYS A 132 12.10 14.11 2.07
CA LYS A 132 13.47 14.20 1.53
C LYS A 132 13.49 14.01 0.01
N ASP A 133 12.48 14.53 -0.68
CA ASP A 133 12.34 14.44 -2.14
C ASP A 133 12.36 13.01 -2.71
N GLY A 134 11.99 12.02 -1.90
CA GLY A 134 11.82 10.62 -2.32
C GLY A 134 13.01 9.70 -2.05
N LYS A 135 14.10 10.19 -1.47
CA LYS A 135 15.24 9.37 -1.00
C LYS A 135 15.75 9.84 0.36
N ALA A 136 16.09 8.91 1.25
CA ALA A 136 16.67 9.25 2.55
C ALA A 136 17.78 8.27 2.95
N PRO A 137 18.87 8.73 3.60
CA PRO A 137 19.88 7.82 4.11
C PRO A 137 19.29 6.87 5.15
N ARG A 138 19.59 5.57 5.03
CA ARG A 138 19.08 4.55 5.97
C ARG A 138 19.33 4.90 7.42
N LYS A 139 20.53 5.39 7.73
CA LYS A 139 20.93 5.77 9.09
C LYS A 139 20.04 6.87 9.68
N GLU A 140 19.65 7.87 8.90
CA GLU A 140 18.76 8.93 9.38
C GLU A 140 17.37 8.38 9.74
N VAL A 141 16.84 7.48 8.90
CA VAL A 141 15.55 6.83 9.18
C VAL A 141 15.63 5.95 10.43
N GLU A 142 16.72 5.22 10.60
CA GLU A 142 16.95 4.42 11.81
C GLU A 142 16.99 5.29 13.07
N ASP A 143 17.73 6.40 13.02
CA ASP A 143 17.88 7.29 14.16
C ASP A 143 16.54 7.98 14.51
N LEU A 144 15.75 8.36 13.51
CA LEU A 144 14.38 8.86 13.70
C LEU A 144 13.48 7.81 14.38
N LEU A 145 13.48 6.57 13.91
CA LEU A 145 12.66 5.51 14.49
C LEU A 145 13.10 5.15 15.92
N LYS A 146 14.40 5.20 16.21
CA LYS A 146 14.98 4.92 17.54
C LYS A 146 14.51 5.91 18.62
N VAL A 147 13.99 7.08 18.25
CA VAL A 147 13.40 8.04 19.21
C VAL A 147 12.21 7.43 19.97
N LYS A 148 11.43 6.56 19.32
CA LYS A 148 10.20 5.96 19.89
C LYS A 148 10.23 4.44 19.95
N LEU A 149 11.16 3.78 19.26
CA LEU A 149 11.25 2.33 19.16
C LEU A 149 12.60 1.80 19.64
N PRO A 150 12.66 0.61 20.26
CA PRO A 150 13.93 -0.04 20.58
C PRO A 150 14.77 -0.30 19.33
N GLY A 151 16.10 -0.13 19.42
CA GLY A 151 17.01 -0.24 18.27
C GLY A 151 16.91 -1.56 17.50
N TRP A 152 16.86 -2.70 18.20
CA TRP A 152 16.69 -4.02 17.57
C TRP A 152 15.40 -4.14 16.74
N ARG A 153 14.35 -3.42 17.16
CA ARG A 153 13.05 -3.42 16.49
C ARG A 153 13.06 -2.51 15.27
N THR A 154 13.73 -1.36 15.34
CA THR A 154 13.95 -0.47 14.19
C THR A 154 14.63 -1.22 13.05
N GLU A 155 15.74 -1.90 13.33
CA GLU A 155 16.47 -2.66 12.32
C GLU A 155 15.62 -3.81 11.74
N THR A 156 14.96 -4.57 12.61
CA THR A 156 14.06 -5.66 12.19
C THR A 156 12.92 -5.15 11.30
N ASN A 157 12.34 -4.00 11.63
CA ASN A 157 11.25 -3.40 10.86
C ASN A 157 11.72 -2.90 9.49
N LEU A 158 12.83 -2.17 9.41
CA LEU A 158 13.37 -1.72 8.12
C LEU A 158 13.74 -2.90 7.20
N ASN A 159 14.42 -3.91 7.74
CA ASN A 159 14.73 -5.13 6.99
C ASN A 159 13.46 -5.84 6.51
N ARG A 160 12.40 -5.87 7.33
CA ARG A 160 11.10 -6.41 6.95
C ARG A 160 10.44 -5.59 5.84
N PHE A 161 10.46 -4.26 5.91
CA PHE A 161 9.85 -3.37 4.92
C PHE A 161 10.53 -3.51 3.55
N ILE A 162 11.86 -3.64 3.56
CA ILE A 162 12.66 -3.90 2.35
C ILE A 162 12.30 -5.26 1.76
N ARG A 163 12.36 -6.31 2.58
CA ARG A 163 12.01 -7.68 2.14
C ARG A 163 10.59 -7.78 1.59
N TYR A 164 9.66 -6.97 2.08
CA TYR A 164 8.26 -6.96 1.63
C TYR A 164 8.01 -6.03 0.44
N GLY A 165 8.99 -5.25 0.02
CA GLY A 165 8.92 -4.37 -1.15
C GLY A 165 8.18 -3.06 -0.92
N TYR A 166 7.98 -2.65 0.35
CA TYR A 166 7.48 -1.31 0.65
C TYR A 166 8.58 -0.27 0.49
N ILE A 167 9.80 -0.61 0.91
CA ILE A 167 10.97 0.25 0.86
C ILE A 167 12.03 -0.44 -0.01
N GLY A 168 12.75 0.33 -0.80
CA GLY A 168 13.93 -0.12 -1.53
C GLY A 168 15.17 0.51 -0.91
N GLU A 169 16.31 -0.13 -1.06
CA GLU A 169 17.61 0.40 -0.65
C GLU A 169 18.54 0.33 -1.87
N ASP A 170 19.17 1.45 -2.23
CA ASP A 170 20.16 1.47 -3.31
C ASP A 170 21.59 1.19 -2.78
N GLU A 171 22.54 1.08 -3.70
CA GLU A 171 23.94 0.73 -3.39
C GLU A 171 24.62 1.72 -2.45
N ASN A 172 24.11 2.95 -2.35
CA ASN A 172 24.63 4.00 -1.47
C ASN A 172 23.91 4.02 -0.10
N GLY A 173 23.09 3.02 0.20
CA GLY A 173 22.30 2.95 1.43
C GLY A 173 21.18 3.99 1.49
N GLN A 174 20.72 4.51 0.33
CA GLN A 174 19.56 5.40 0.28
C GLN A 174 18.28 4.59 0.20
N LEU A 175 17.37 4.85 1.12
CA LEU A 175 16.03 4.30 1.15
C LEU A 175 15.10 5.08 0.23
N TYR A 176 14.27 4.38 -0.54
CA TYR A 176 13.25 4.95 -1.42
C TYR A 176 11.95 4.15 -1.34
N LEU A 177 10.84 4.73 -1.82
CA LEU A 177 9.56 4.02 -1.88
C LEU A 177 9.57 2.97 -2.98
N ASP A 178 9.46 1.69 -2.63
CA ASP A 178 9.44 0.58 -3.60
C ASP A 178 7.99 0.26 -4.05
N TRP A 179 7.87 -0.67 -4.99
CA TRP A 179 6.68 -0.98 -5.77
C TRP A 179 5.43 -1.22 -4.92
N ARG A 180 5.55 -1.81 -3.72
CA ARG A 180 4.40 -2.15 -2.88
C ARG A 180 3.80 -0.93 -2.19
N THR A 181 4.64 0.04 -1.82
CA THR A 181 4.14 1.31 -1.28
C THR A 181 3.32 2.06 -2.32
N ARG A 182 3.81 2.13 -3.56
CA ARG A 182 3.10 2.80 -4.68
C ARG A 182 1.74 2.18 -4.98
N ALA A 183 1.57 0.90 -4.62
CA ALA A 183 0.41 0.12 -4.99
C ALA A 183 -0.61 -0.03 -3.84
N GLU A 184 -0.16 -0.06 -2.58
CA GLU A 184 -1.02 -0.27 -1.41
C GLU A 184 -1.24 0.98 -0.57
N VAL A 185 -0.40 2.00 -0.69
CA VAL A 185 -0.43 3.20 0.18
C VAL A 185 -0.88 4.42 -0.62
N ASP A 186 -1.96 5.04 -0.17
CA ASP A 186 -2.33 6.39 -0.58
C ASP A 186 -1.43 7.39 0.16
N THR A 187 -0.35 7.80 -0.48
CA THR A 187 0.66 8.68 0.13
C THR A 187 0.12 10.08 0.37
N ARG A 188 -0.78 10.61 -0.46
CA ARG A 188 -1.40 11.92 -0.26
C ARG A 188 -2.27 11.89 1.00
N LYS A 189 -3.15 10.90 1.10
CA LYS A 189 -4.00 10.70 2.27
C LYS A 189 -3.19 10.48 3.55
N LEU A 190 -2.07 9.75 3.47
CA LEU A 190 -1.17 9.55 4.60
C LEU A 190 -0.62 10.89 5.12
N ILE A 191 -0.08 11.73 4.22
CA ILE A 191 0.47 13.04 4.59
C ILE A 191 -0.63 13.96 5.16
N ASP A 192 -1.81 13.97 4.54
CA ASP A 192 -2.95 14.76 5.04
C ASP A 192 -3.34 14.38 6.47
N LEU A 193 -3.34 13.07 6.79
CA LEU A 193 -3.65 12.58 8.14
C LEU A 193 -2.59 13.00 9.17
N LEU A 194 -1.30 12.97 8.79
CA LEU A 194 -0.22 13.39 9.67
C LEU A 194 -0.31 14.90 9.97
N LEU A 195 -0.50 15.72 8.94
CA LEU A 195 -0.62 17.17 9.09
C LEU A 195 -1.82 17.57 9.96
N ARG A 196 -2.96 16.88 9.84
CA ARG A 196 -4.13 17.13 10.69
C ARG A 196 -3.87 16.81 12.17
N THR A 197 -3.09 15.77 12.43
CA THR A 197 -2.78 15.33 13.81
C THR A 197 -1.95 16.40 14.54
N GLU A 198 -0.99 17.02 13.87
CA GLU A 198 -0.18 18.12 14.44
C GLU A 198 -1.03 19.35 14.79
N VAL A 199 -2.05 19.66 13.97
CA VAL A 199 -2.96 20.79 14.21
C VAL A 199 -3.83 20.55 15.44
N GLU A 200 -4.30 19.32 15.66
CA GLU A 200 -5.09 18.97 16.84
C GLU A 200 -4.26 19.02 18.12
N GLU A 201 -3.04 18.45 18.15
CA GLU A 201 -2.13 18.57 19.30
C GLU A 201 -1.74 20.04 19.58
N GLY A 202 -1.45 20.82 18.55
CA GLY A 202 -1.17 22.26 18.68
C GLY A 202 -2.37 23.09 19.12
N SER A 203 -3.60 22.64 18.84
CA SER A 203 -4.83 23.27 19.33
C SER A 203 -5.11 22.91 20.80
N LEU A 204 -4.93 21.65 21.19
CA LEU A 204 -5.08 21.17 22.57
C LEU A 204 -4.03 21.80 23.50
N ASN A 205 -2.79 21.93 23.04
CA ASN A 205 -1.71 22.53 23.83
C ASN A 205 -1.91 24.06 24.01
N ARG A 206 -2.59 24.74 23.07
CA ARG A 206 -2.98 26.15 23.20
C ARG A 206 -4.14 26.36 24.18
N TYR A 207 -5.11 25.44 24.24
CA TYR A 207 -6.17 25.46 25.27
C TYR A 207 -5.63 25.13 26.67
N GLY A 208 -4.66 24.21 26.79
CA GLY A 208 -4.02 23.90 28.09
C GLY A 208 -3.20 25.05 28.67
N ARG A 209 -2.58 25.88 27.83
CA ARG A 209 -1.83 27.07 28.28
C ARG A 209 -2.71 28.24 28.69
N SER A 210 -3.88 28.45 28.09
CA SER A 210 -4.76 29.57 28.46
C SER A 210 -5.40 29.41 29.84
N VAL A 211 -5.67 28.17 30.28
CA VAL A 211 -6.21 27.89 31.61
C VAL A 211 -5.13 27.99 32.71
N GLY A 212 -3.86 27.78 32.35
CA GLY A 212 -2.72 27.87 33.28
C GLY A 212 -2.29 29.29 33.65
N SER A 213 -2.67 30.32 32.87
CA SER A 213 -2.28 31.72 33.13
C SER A 213 -3.32 32.56 33.88
N MET A 214 -4.42 31.95 34.35
CA MET A 214 -5.48 32.66 35.11
C MET A 214 -5.41 32.44 36.63
N LYS A 215 -4.36 31.78 37.15
CA LYS A 215 -4.11 31.60 38.59
C LYS A 215 -2.75 32.15 39.01
N ALA A 216 -2.51 33.44 38.77
CA ALA A 216 -1.40 34.15 39.40
C ALA A 216 -1.68 35.64 39.34
N ASP A 217 -2.74 36.11 40.00
CA ASP A 217 -2.91 37.52 40.39
C ASP A 217 -4.15 37.63 41.29
N ASP A 218 -4.00 37.32 42.59
CA ASP A 218 -4.80 38.03 43.59
C ASP A 218 -4.13 38.01 44.99
N LYS A 219 -3.78 39.22 45.42
CA LYS A 219 -3.54 39.73 46.79
C LYS A 219 -2.23 39.41 47.51
N GLY A 220 -1.17 40.06 47.04
CA GLY A 220 -0.24 40.75 47.93
C GLY A 220 -0.73 42.17 48.23
N GLY A 221 -1.48 42.36 49.32
CA GLY A 221 -1.98 43.66 49.79
C GLY A 221 -1.60 43.90 51.25
N ARG A 222 -0.62 44.77 51.44
CA ARG A 222 0.05 45.18 52.68
C ARG A 222 -0.85 46.00 53.61
N THR A 223 -0.58 45.95 54.92
CA THR A 223 -0.51 47.03 55.95
C THR A 223 -1.32 46.77 57.21
N GLY A 224 -0.68 47.01 58.37
CA GLY A 224 -1.28 47.09 59.70
C GLY A 224 -0.56 46.23 60.72
#